data_AF-A0A816HUX2-F1
#
_entry.id   AF-A0A816HUX2-F1
#
_cell.length_a   1.000
_cell.length_b   1.000
_cell.length_c   1.000
_cell.angle_alpha   90.00
_cell.angle_beta   90.00
_cell.angle_gamma   90.00
#
_symmetry.space_group_name_H-M   'P 1'
#
loop_
_entity.id
_entity.type
_entity.pdbx_description
1 polymer ?
#
loop_
_entity_poly.entity_id
_entity_poly.type
_entity_poly.pdbx_seq_one_letter_code
_entity_poly.pdbx_strand_id
1 'polypeptide(L)'
;IYFGDGQGGFKIGRRYSTDYGSNLYALAVVDLNSDNQLEMVATYWGTGYVGILTPYNAARFSNQSTYSTGSAPHPYSLAMADFNNDNQLDVVVANSGTDDLTILFGSSNNDTFTDAITYPMESDSNPQYVITGDVNKDNHSDIVVLNSKS
;
A
#
# COMPACT_ATOMS: atom_id res chain seq x y z
N ILE A 1 -9.89 -13.61 -4.58
CA ILE A 1 -11.13 -12.82 -4.41
C ILE A 1 -12.32 -13.75 -4.33
N TYR A 2 -13.01 -13.75 -3.20
CA TYR A 2 -14.30 -14.42 -3.01
C TYR A 2 -15.40 -13.37 -3.05
N PHE A 3 -16.44 -13.58 -3.87
CA PHE A 3 -17.53 -12.62 -4.01
C PHE A 3 -18.66 -12.98 -3.04
N GLY A 4 -18.92 -12.11 -2.07
CA GLY A 4 -19.98 -12.28 -1.09
C GLY A 4 -21.38 -12.12 -1.70
N ASP A 5 -22.36 -12.80 -1.12
CA ASP A 5 -23.78 -12.68 -1.48
C ASP A 5 -24.58 -11.73 -0.59
N GLY A 6 -23.94 -11.12 0.42
CA GLY A 6 -24.57 -10.21 1.38
C GLY A 6 -25.31 -10.91 2.52
N GLN A 7 -25.33 -12.24 2.55
CA GLN A 7 -25.98 -13.07 3.58
C GLN A 7 -24.96 -13.95 4.34
N GLY A 8 -23.67 -13.65 4.19
CA GLY A 8 -22.57 -14.41 4.80
C GLY A 8 -22.06 -15.58 3.94
N GLY A 9 -22.62 -15.79 2.75
CA GLY A 9 -22.11 -16.76 1.78
C GLY A 9 -21.15 -16.13 0.76
N PHE A 10 -20.36 -16.99 0.10
CA PHE A 10 -19.35 -16.59 -0.88
C PHE A 10 -19.35 -17.50 -2.11
N LYS A 11 -19.23 -16.92 -3.29
CA LYS A 11 -19.00 -17.66 -4.55
C LYS A 11 -17.57 -18.19 -4.62
N ILE A 12 -17.34 -19.19 -5.49
CA ILE A 12 -16.01 -19.74 -5.77
C ILE A 12 -15.02 -18.60 -6.07
N GLY A 13 -13.89 -18.63 -5.36
CA GLY A 13 -12.88 -17.59 -5.45
C GLY A 13 -12.13 -17.58 -6.77
N ARG A 14 -11.84 -16.36 -7.27
CA ARG A 14 -10.89 -16.13 -8.36
C ARG A 14 -9.48 -15.87 -7.80
N ARG A 15 -8.46 -16.41 -8.46
CA ARG A 15 -7.04 -16.21 -8.11
C ARG A 15 -6.37 -15.33 -9.17
N TYR A 16 -5.49 -14.44 -8.71
CA TYR A 16 -4.65 -13.58 -9.53
C TYR A 16 -3.22 -13.75 -9.06
N SER A 17 -2.27 -13.75 -10.00
CA SER A 17 -0.84 -13.85 -9.73
C SER A 17 -0.24 -12.45 -9.81
N THR A 18 0.59 -12.09 -8.84
CA THR A 18 1.39 -10.85 -8.78
C THR A 18 2.85 -11.13 -9.14
N ASP A 19 3.04 -12.02 -10.12
CA ASP A 19 4.32 -12.58 -10.54
C ASP A 19 5.16 -13.28 -9.45
N TYR A 20 6.18 -14.01 -9.91
CA TYR A 20 7.04 -14.83 -9.07
C TYR A 20 7.95 -13.97 -8.20
N GLY A 21 8.10 -14.35 -6.92
CA GLY A 21 9.01 -13.69 -5.97
C GLY A 21 8.44 -12.47 -5.24
N SER A 22 7.18 -12.08 -5.51
CA SER A 22 6.54 -10.93 -4.85
C SER A 22 6.47 -11.07 -3.33
N ASN A 23 6.18 -12.26 -2.78
CA ASN A 23 6.00 -12.50 -1.34
C ASN A 23 5.16 -11.39 -0.68
N LEU A 24 3.85 -11.43 -0.90
CA LEU A 24 2.91 -10.40 -0.43
C LEU A 24 2.79 -10.42 1.10
N TYR A 25 2.95 -9.26 1.75
CA TYR A 25 2.78 -9.13 3.21
C TYR A 25 1.58 -8.28 3.61
N ALA A 26 1.31 -7.21 2.86
CA ALA A 26 0.13 -6.35 3.05
C ALA A 26 -0.62 -6.14 1.73
N LEU A 27 -1.93 -5.92 1.86
CA LEU A 27 -2.86 -5.66 0.76
C LEU A 27 -3.91 -4.66 1.24
N ALA A 28 -4.19 -3.66 0.42
CA ALA A 28 -5.33 -2.77 0.54
C ALA A 28 -6.18 -2.80 -0.74
N VAL A 29 -7.46 -2.51 -0.59
CA VAL A 29 -8.42 -2.37 -1.69
C VAL A 29 -9.06 -1.00 -1.56
N VAL A 30 -8.89 -0.13 -2.55
CA VAL A 30 -9.29 1.28 -2.48
C VAL A 30 -9.55 1.83 -3.87
N ASP A 31 -10.37 2.88 -3.98
CA ASP A 31 -10.48 3.70 -5.17
C ASP A 31 -9.35 4.75 -5.10
N LEU A 32 -8.24 4.46 -5.78
CA LEU A 32 -6.99 5.22 -5.71
C LEU A 32 -7.06 6.50 -6.56
N ASN A 33 -7.82 6.46 -7.66
CA ASN A 33 -7.89 7.53 -8.65
C ASN A 33 -9.23 8.30 -8.67
N SER A 34 -10.17 7.95 -7.79
CA SER A 34 -11.51 8.51 -7.69
C SER A 34 -12.41 8.25 -8.92
N ASP A 35 -12.21 7.14 -9.63
CA ASP A 35 -13.05 6.71 -10.77
C ASP A 35 -14.19 5.76 -10.36
N ASN A 36 -14.34 5.50 -9.05
CA ASN A 36 -15.33 4.59 -8.47
C ASN A 36 -15.13 3.11 -8.87
N GLN A 37 -13.92 2.75 -9.29
CA GLN A 37 -13.42 1.38 -9.33
C GLN A 37 -12.42 1.16 -8.20
N LEU A 38 -12.20 -0.10 -7.81
CA LEU A 38 -11.30 -0.43 -6.72
C LEU A 38 -10.03 -1.07 -7.26
N GLU A 39 -8.91 -0.46 -6.95
CA GLU A 39 -7.56 -0.97 -7.16
C GLU A 39 -7.16 -1.86 -5.99
N MET A 40 -6.18 -2.73 -6.24
CA MET A 40 -5.45 -3.42 -5.18
C MET A 40 -4.04 -2.86 -5.07
N VAL A 41 -3.66 -2.44 -3.86
CA VAL A 41 -2.31 -1.98 -3.55
C VAL A 41 -1.67 -2.98 -2.60
N ALA A 42 -0.47 -3.48 -2.91
CA ALA A 42 0.15 -4.53 -2.12
C ALA A 42 1.67 -4.37 -1.97
N THR A 43 2.21 -4.76 -0.81
CA THR A 43 3.66 -4.77 -0.56
C THR A 43 4.30 -6.07 -0.99
N TYR A 44 5.41 -5.97 -1.73
CA TYR A 44 6.11 -7.12 -2.30
C TYR A 44 7.41 -7.29 -1.53
N TRP A 45 7.34 -7.99 -0.40
CA TRP A 45 8.45 -8.15 0.52
C TRP A 45 9.70 -8.71 -0.17
N GLY A 46 9.51 -9.66 -1.08
CA GLY A 46 10.61 -10.36 -1.76
C GLY A 46 11.33 -9.53 -2.82
N THR A 47 10.73 -8.43 -3.28
CA THR A 47 11.31 -7.56 -4.31
C THR A 47 11.57 -6.13 -3.85
N GLY A 48 10.95 -5.69 -2.76
CA GLY A 48 11.09 -4.32 -2.26
C GLY A 48 10.19 -3.28 -2.96
N TYR A 49 9.10 -3.73 -3.56
CA TYR A 49 8.17 -2.87 -4.31
C TYR A 49 6.80 -2.78 -3.64
N VAL A 50 6.07 -1.72 -3.95
CA VAL A 50 4.61 -1.68 -3.88
C VAL A 50 4.05 -1.94 -5.27
N GLY A 51 3.11 -2.86 -5.38
CA GLY A 51 2.38 -3.15 -6.60
C GLY A 51 0.97 -2.56 -6.59
N ILE A 52 0.55 -1.96 -7.70
CA ILE A 52 -0.84 -1.60 -7.96
C ILE A 52 -1.39 -2.55 -9.03
N LEU A 53 -2.53 -3.17 -8.73
CA LEU A 53 -3.33 -3.90 -9.70
C LEU A 53 -4.58 -3.07 -10.01
N THR A 54 -4.61 -2.50 -11.21
CA THR A 54 -5.74 -1.72 -11.72
C THR A 54 -6.86 -2.62 -12.23
N PRO A 55 -8.14 -2.35 -11.93
CA PRO A 55 -9.25 -3.10 -12.47
C PRO A 55 -9.39 -2.86 -13.98
N TYR A 56 -9.50 -3.95 -14.74
CA TYR A 56 -9.88 -3.93 -16.16
C TYR A 56 -11.40 -4.07 -16.35
N ASN A 57 -12.05 -4.84 -15.47
CA ASN A 57 -13.51 -4.92 -15.33
C ASN A 57 -13.87 -5.51 -13.96
N ALA A 58 -15.17 -5.60 -13.64
CA ALA A 58 -15.74 -6.00 -12.34
C ALA A 58 -15.21 -7.30 -11.70
N ALA A 59 -14.34 -8.07 -12.37
CA ALA A 59 -13.62 -9.18 -11.78
C ALA A 59 -12.33 -9.52 -12.56
N ARG A 60 -11.61 -8.56 -13.13
CA ARG A 60 -10.30 -8.78 -13.76
C ARG A 60 -9.43 -7.56 -13.50
N PHE A 61 -8.17 -7.80 -13.15
CA PHE A 61 -7.15 -6.76 -13.04
C PHE A 61 -6.29 -6.77 -14.31
N SER A 62 -5.85 -5.60 -14.74
CA SER A 62 -4.91 -5.41 -15.84
C SER A 62 -3.48 -5.78 -15.41
N ASN A 63 -2.50 -5.37 -16.24
CA ASN A 63 -1.10 -5.38 -15.84
C ASN A 63 -0.88 -4.58 -14.56
N GLN A 64 0.15 -4.98 -13.84
CA GLN A 64 0.54 -4.41 -12.58
C GLN A 64 1.57 -3.30 -12.79
N SER A 65 1.42 -2.20 -12.06
CA SER A 65 2.47 -1.18 -11.91
C SER A 65 3.25 -1.45 -10.62
N THR A 66 4.56 -1.21 -10.63
CA THR A 66 5.43 -1.41 -9.46
C THR A 66 6.22 -0.16 -9.13
N TYR A 67 6.31 0.16 -7.84
CA TYR A 67 7.02 1.31 -7.32
C TYR A 67 8.03 0.86 -6.28
N SER A 68 9.31 1.19 -6.47
CA SER A 68 10.36 0.82 -5.53
C SER A 68 10.19 1.59 -4.23
N THR A 69 10.41 0.92 -3.11
CA THR A 69 10.45 1.53 -1.77
C THR A 69 11.86 1.66 -1.23
N GLY A 70 12.87 1.50 -2.10
CA GLY A 70 14.29 1.54 -1.73
C GLY A 70 15.06 0.29 -2.14
N SER A 71 16.33 0.21 -1.70
CA SER A 71 17.20 -0.95 -1.91
C SER A 71 17.12 -1.91 -0.73
N ALA A 72 16.64 -3.14 -0.96
CA ALA A 72 16.37 -4.14 0.07
C ALA A 72 15.45 -3.68 1.24
N PRO A 73 14.33 -2.98 0.98
CA PRO A 73 13.52 -2.35 2.01
C PRO A 73 12.67 -3.34 2.83
N HIS A 74 12.39 -4.54 2.31
CA HIS A 74 11.53 -5.55 2.96
C HIS A 74 10.22 -4.93 3.47
N PRO A 75 9.31 -4.48 2.59
CA PRO A 75 8.10 -3.77 2.98
C PRO A 75 7.08 -4.72 3.65
N TYR A 76 6.75 -4.44 4.91
CA TYR A 76 5.86 -5.30 5.72
C TYR A 76 4.40 -4.85 5.69
N SER A 77 4.18 -3.54 5.82
CA SER A 77 2.84 -2.96 5.95
C SER A 77 2.72 -1.71 5.11
N LEU A 78 1.50 -1.40 4.68
CA LEU A 78 1.16 -0.13 4.07
C LEU A 78 -0.11 0.47 4.69
N ALA A 79 -0.23 1.78 4.61
CA ALA A 79 -1.44 2.54 4.90
C ALA A 79 -1.58 3.67 3.87
N MET A 80 -2.77 4.24 3.74
CA MET A 80 -3.07 5.23 2.72
C MET A 80 -3.84 6.41 3.31
N ALA A 81 -3.43 7.61 2.94
CA ALA A 81 -4.09 8.86 3.26
C ALA A 81 -3.57 9.94 2.31
N ASP A 82 -4.23 11.10 2.28
CA ASP A 82 -3.63 12.30 1.70
C ASP A 82 -2.67 12.90 2.73
N PHE A 83 -1.36 12.82 2.48
CA PHE A 83 -0.32 13.34 3.37
C PHE A 83 0.21 14.72 2.93
N ASN A 84 -0.13 15.17 1.72
CA ASN A 84 0.37 16.43 1.15
C ASN A 84 -0.74 17.46 0.83
N ASN A 85 -2.00 17.14 1.16
CA ASN A 85 -3.21 17.91 0.93
C ASN A 85 -3.51 18.21 -0.56
N ASP A 86 -3.12 17.32 -1.48
CA ASP A 86 -3.43 17.47 -2.91
C ASP A 86 -4.75 16.79 -3.34
N ASN A 87 -5.45 16.17 -2.39
CA ASN A 87 -6.67 15.36 -2.54
C ASN A 87 -6.47 14.03 -3.29
N GLN A 88 -5.23 13.56 -3.43
CA GLN A 88 -4.93 12.22 -3.91
C GLN A 88 -4.50 11.32 -2.74
N LEU A 89 -4.78 10.02 -2.88
CA LEU A 89 -4.30 9.05 -1.90
C LEU A 89 -2.82 8.76 -2.12
N ASP A 90 -2.04 9.01 -1.08
CA ASP A 90 -0.65 8.58 -0.97
C ASP A 90 -0.57 7.21 -0.28
N VAL A 91 0.58 6.55 -0.41
CA VAL A 91 0.88 5.30 0.31
C VAL A 91 2.07 5.51 1.21
N VAL A 92 1.92 5.24 2.51
CA VAL A 92 3.05 5.06 3.42
C VAL A 92 3.35 3.56 3.58
N VAL A 93 4.62 3.20 3.54
CA VAL A 93 5.12 1.83 3.65
C VAL A 93 6.11 1.73 4.80
N ALA A 94 5.95 0.72 5.66
CA ALA A 94 6.94 0.35 6.66
C ALA A 94 7.98 -0.62 6.08
N ASN A 95 9.23 -0.18 6.04
CA ASN A 95 10.34 -0.93 5.48
C ASN A 95 11.24 -1.47 6.60
N SER A 96 11.02 -2.73 6.95
CA SER A 96 11.77 -3.40 8.02
C SER A 96 13.26 -3.58 7.72
N GLY A 97 13.63 -3.65 6.44
CA GLY A 97 15.00 -3.93 6.02
C GLY A 97 15.92 -2.72 6.06
N THR A 98 15.33 -1.52 6.00
CA THR A 98 16.05 -0.25 5.97
C THR A 98 15.73 0.65 7.17
N ASP A 99 14.91 0.17 8.11
CA ASP A 99 14.47 0.91 9.30
C ASP A 99 13.92 2.31 8.94
N ASP A 100 13.03 2.36 7.95
CA ASP A 100 12.44 3.60 7.49
C ASP A 100 10.96 3.46 7.12
N LEU A 101 10.33 4.61 6.88
CA LEU A 101 9.09 4.71 6.16
C LEU A 101 9.35 5.28 4.77
N THR A 102 8.70 4.74 3.74
CA THR A 102 8.62 5.40 2.43
C THR A 102 7.20 5.87 2.17
N ILE A 103 7.03 7.14 1.82
CA ILE A 103 5.77 7.70 1.34
C ILE A 103 5.86 7.84 -0.18
N LEU A 104 4.96 7.17 -0.89
CA LEU A 104 4.76 7.29 -2.34
C LEU A 104 3.59 8.24 -2.57
N PHE A 105 3.84 9.36 -3.26
CA PHE A 105 2.84 10.38 -3.49
C PHE A 105 1.95 10.04 -4.67
N GLY A 106 0.64 10.03 -4.43
CA GLY A 106 -0.41 9.77 -5.41
C GLY A 106 -0.43 10.81 -6.52
N SER A 107 -1.02 10.44 -7.65
CA SER A 107 -1.27 11.35 -8.76
C SER A 107 -2.68 11.19 -9.27
N SER A 108 -3.24 12.27 -9.80
CA SER A 108 -4.55 12.29 -10.46
C SER A 108 -4.58 11.57 -11.81
N ASN A 109 -3.45 11.02 -12.26
CA ASN A 109 -3.33 10.32 -13.53
C ASN A 109 -3.16 8.80 -13.34
N ASN A 110 -4.22 8.02 -13.62
CA ASN A 110 -4.17 6.58 -13.90
C ASN A 110 -3.44 5.69 -12.86
N ASP A 111 -3.83 5.73 -11.59
CA ASP A 111 -3.30 4.86 -10.53
C ASP A 111 -1.76 4.89 -10.43
N THR A 112 -1.18 6.09 -10.50
CA THR A 112 0.28 6.24 -10.44
C THR A 112 0.76 6.98 -9.20
N PHE A 113 1.98 6.63 -8.79
CA PHE A 113 2.76 7.44 -7.86
C PHE A 113 3.86 8.19 -8.61
N THR A 114 4.05 9.47 -8.30
CA THR A 114 4.98 10.34 -9.05
C THR A 114 6.29 10.57 -8.32
N ASP A 115 6.25 10.63 -6.99
CA ASP A 115 7.40 10.95 -6.15
C ASP A 115 7.43 10.05 -4.91
N ALA A 116 8.59 9.99 -4.27
CA ALA A 116 8.77 9.26 -3.03
C ALA A 116 9.64 10.05 -2.05
N ILE A 117 9.28 10.00 -0.77
CA ILE A 117 10.14 10.48 0.33
C ILE A 117 10.34 9.39 1.36
N THR A 118 11.53 9.38 1.97
CA THR A 118 11.90 8.40 2.99
C THR A 118 12.13 9.10 4.32
N TYR A 119 11.51 8.57 5.37
CA TYR A 119 11.71 9.00 6.75
C TYR A 119 12.48 7.94 7.52
N PRO A 120 13.77 8.16 7.81
CA PRO A 120 14.55 7.21 8.58
C PRO A 120 14.03 7.12 10.02
N MET A 121 14.01 5.92 10.55
CA MET A 121 13.70 5.65 11.95
C MET A 121 15.00 5.36 12.72
N GLU A 122 14.86 5.05 14.00
CA GLU A 122 16.00 4.55 14.78
C GLU A 122 16.52 3.25 14.19
N SER A 123 17.84 3.07 14.24
CA SER A 123 18.47 1.79 13.90
C SER A 123 17.89 0.64 14.71
N ASP A 124 17.72 -0.50 14.05
CA ASP A 124 17.12 -1.73 14.58
C ASP A 124 15.67 -1.55 15.04
N SER A 125 14.97 -0.52 14.53
CA SER A 125 13.56 -0.32 14.86
C SER A 125 12.69 -1.45 14.32
N ASN A 126 13.01 -1.99 13.15
CA ASN A 126 12.28 -3.07 12.49
C ASN A 126 10.76 -2.77 12.46
N PRO A 127 10.33 -1.73 11.71
CA PRO A 127 8.92 -1.37 11.59
C PRO A 127 8.10 -2.49 10.95
N GLN A 128 6.99 -2.86 11.59
CA GLN A 128 6.17 -4.01 11.21
C GLN A 128 4.78 -3.60 10.74
N TYR A 129 4.19 -2.58 11.35
CA TYR A 129 2.85 -2.11 11.01
C TYR A 129 2.79 -0.60 10.96
N VAL A 130 1.98 -0.09 10.03
CA VAL A 130 1.63 1.33 9.93
C VAL A 130 0.13 1.48 9.87
N ILE A 131 -0.39 2.49 10.56
CA ILE A 131 -1.76 2.98 10.42
C ILE A 131 -1.71 4.50 10.30
N THR A 132 -2.79 5.09 9.81
CA THR A 132 -2.92 6.53 9.62
C THR A 132 -4.21 7.06 10.24
N GLY A 133 -4.19 8.32 10.66
CA GLY A 133 -5.33 9.05 11.20
C GLY A 133 -4.90 10.37 11.83
N ASP A 134 -5.83 11.31 12.02
CA ASP A 134 -5.55 12.58 12.72
C ASP A 134 -5.52 12.36 14.24
N VAL A 135 -4.35 12.01 14.76
CA VAL A 135 -4.12 11.69 16.17
C VAL A 135 -3.97 12.97 16.99
N ASN A 136 -3.37 14.00 16.40
CA ASN A 136 -3.05 15.25 17.07
C ASN A 136 -4.17 16.33 16.96
N LYS A 137 -5.15 16.12 16.08
CA LYS A 137 -6.32 16.98 15.79
C LYS A 137 -5.98 18.27 15.03
N ASP A 138 -4.99 18.25 14.15
CA ASP A 138 -4.63 19.38 13.28
C ASP A 138 -5.28 19.33 11.89
N ASN A 139 -6.12 18.32 11.64
CA ASN A 139 -6.76 18.02 10.36
C ASN A 139 -5.81 17.55 9.24
N HIS A 140 -4.60 17.08 9.60
CA HIS A 140 -3.70 16.37 8.71
C HIS A 140 -3.60 14.91 9.14
N SER A 141 -3.33 14.03 8.18
CA SER A 141 -3.16 12.61 8.47
C SER A 141 -1.82 12.37 9.17
N ASP A 142 -1.85 11.86 10.41
CA ASP A 142 -0.65 11.40 11.10
C ASP A 142 -0.36 9.93 10.76
N ILE A 143 0.92 9.53 10.90
CA ILE A 143 1.36 8.14 10.75
C ILE A 143 1.72 7.57 12.12
N VAL A 144 1.14 6.42 12.47
CA VAL A 144 1.51 5.66 13.67
C VAL A 144 2.19 4.37 13.25
N VAL A 145 3.39 4.13 13.79
CA VAL A 145 4.21 2.96 13.47
C VAL A 145 4.31 2.04 14.69
N LEU A 146 4.09 0.75 14.48
CA LEU A 146 4.46 -0.29 15.43
C LEU A 146 5.72 -0.97 14.95
N ASN A 147 6.71 -1.02 15.83
CA ASN A 147 8.01 -1.57 15.57
C ASN A 147 8.26 -2.79 16.49
N SER A 148 9.21 -3.64 16.13
CA SER A 148 9.51 -4.88 16.87
C SER A 148 10.87 -4.83 17.56
N LYS A 149 11.39 -3.62 17.74
CA LYS A 149 12.60 -3.35 18.51
C LYS A 149 12.50 -4.04 19.88
N SER A 150 13.56 -4.74 20.24
CA SER A 150 13.73 -5.33 21.58
C SER A 150 14.51 -4.41 22.50
#